data_AF-A0A351TSH3-F1
#
_entry.id   AF-A0A351TSH3-F1
#
_cell.length_a   1.000
_cell.length_b   1.000
_cell.length_c   1.000
_cell.angle_alpha   90.00
_cell.angle_beta   90.00
_cell.angle_gamma   90.00
#
_symmetry.space_group_name_H-M   'P 1'
#
loop_
_entity.id
_entity.type
_entity.pdbx_description
1 polymer ?
#
loop_
_entity_poly.entity_id
_entity_poly.type
_entity_poly.pdbx_seq_one_letter_code
_entity_poly.pdbx_strand_id
1 'polypeptide(L)'
;MFNLEYVRHIRNIYAMKVPIYYYVKTKGSLVSQGISMKKTIQMKRTVFACYNDFYRDVFDEADYEKKKAQIYRFLVDAASDGSVLPLSISRNYRLGDERTRISEAVQEGEGIFFDSYRERKLRDRLFDIVALRNDLKTIDVEVLYYFNQPHGSSTLKETADVLSISVKRLSAGIQRLLSRELLVMPEREKDRAKPKGGTKEKGRPKEKQQENKRKANVREYLITPEAETILSELSATLRDLERIQYEGLSSEEVELYKKLNEKCRRNIKNALKA
;
A
#
# COMPACT_ATOMS: atom_id res chain seq x y z
N MET A 1 9.55 -30.69 5.12
CA MET A 1 10.11 -31.71 6.03
C MET A 1 11.62 -31.79 5.89
N PHE A 2 12.17 -31.85 4.67
CA PHE A 2 13.61 -32.03 4.38
C PHE A 2 14.57 -30.90 4.84
N ASN A 3 14.16 -29.86 5.57
CA ASN A 3 15.07 -28.75 5.94
C ASN A 3 15.22 -28.50 7.44
N LEU A 4 14.24 -28.85 8.28
CA LEU A 4 14.29 -28.50 9.72
C LEU A 4 14.98 -29.55 10.58
N GLU A 5 14.92 -30.82 10.16
CA GLU A 5 15.66 -31.90 10.82
C GLU A 5 17.18 -31.69 10.67
N TYR A 6 17.65 -31.22 9.52
CA TYR A 6 19.04 -30.81 9.35
C TYR A 6 19.43 -29.66 10.28
N VAL A 7 18.53 -28.71 10.53
CA VAL A 7 18.77 -27.59 11.45
C VAL A 7 19.05 -28.07 12.88
N ARG A 8 18.50 -29.23 13.27
CA ARG A 8 18.72 -29.83 14.58
C ARG A 8 20.14 -30.38 14.77
N HIS A 9 20.80 -30.80 13.69
CA HIS A 9 22.09 -31.50 13.74
C HIS A 9 23.27 -30.67 13.24
N ILE A 10 23.03 -29.47 12.70
CA ILE A 10 24.08 -28.56 12.26
C ILE A 10 24.68 -27.79 13.43
N ARG A 11 26.01 -27.71 13.44
CA ARG A 11 26.77 -26.92 14.40
C ARG A 11 27.01 -25.48 13.94
N ASN A 12 27.13 -25.27 12.64
CA ASN A 12 27.45 -23.98 12.04
C ASN A 12 26.45 -23.64 10.91
N ILE A 13 26.02 -22.38 10.86
CA ILE A 13 25.14 -21.83 9.82
C ILE A 13 25.87 -20.65 9.17
N TYR A 14 25.99 -20.68 7.84
CA TYR A 14 26.59 -19.58 7.08
C TYR A 14 25.59 -19.03 6.07
N ALA A 15 25.44 -17.70 6.04
CA ALA A 15 24.67 -17.02 5.01
C ALA A 15 25.54 -16.79 3.77
N MET A 16 25.08 -17.26 2.61
CA MET A 16 25.78 -17.06 1.34
C MET A 16 25.14 -15.95 0.52
N LYS A 17 25.97 -15.20 -0.20
CA LYS A 17 25.52 -14.12 -1.10
C LYS A 17 24.96 -14.62 -2.43
N VAL A 18 25.14 -15.91 -2.74
CA VAL A 18 24.73 -16.53 -4.00
C VAL A 18 23.88 -17.77 -3.69
N PRO A 19 22.71 -17.93 -4.33
CA PRO A 19 21.90 -19.14 -4.17
C PRO A 19 22.59 -20.33 -4.86
N ILE A 20 22.94 -21.37 -4.11
CA ILE A 20 23.57 -22.58 -4.66
C ILE A 20 22.53 -23.65 -5.02
N TYR A 21 21.30 -23.54 -4.52
CA TYR A 21 20.28 -24.57 -4.69
C TYR A 21 19.00 -23.99 -5.32
N TYR A 22 18.61 -24.51 -6.49
CA TYR A 22 17.31 -24.23 -7.11
C TYR A 22 16.59 -25.54 -7.44
N TYR A 23 15.34 -25.66 -7.00
CA TYR A 23 14.49 -26.79 -7.37
C TYR A 23 14.01 -26.60 -8.82
N VAL A 24 14.50 -27.42 -9.74
CA VAL A 24 13.98 -27.46 -11.12
C VAL A 24 12.68 -28.27 -11.14
N LYS A 25 11.59 -27.66 -11.59
CA LYS A 25 10.33 -28.39 -11.84
C LYS A 25 10.50 -29.29 -13.06
N THR A 26 10.66 -30.59 -12.83
CA THR A 26 10.70 -31.60 -13.89
C THR A 26 9.30 -32.12 -14.22
N LYS A 27 9.07 -32.50 -15.49
CA LYS A 27 7.83 -33.19 -15.91
C LYS A 27 7.70 -34.50 -15.12
N GLY A 28 6.54 -34.71 -14.47
CA GLY A 28 6.30 -35.88 -13.63
C GLY A 28 6.65 -35.68 -12.15
N SER A 29 7.21 -34.53 -11.76
CA SER A 29 7.42 -34.20 -10.35
C SER A 29 6.10 -34.15 -9.57
N LEU A 30 6.15 -34.39 -8.27
CA LEU A 30 5.01 -34.30 -7.33
C LEU A 30 4.26 -32.97 -7.42
N VAL A 31 4.97 -31.88 -7.78
CA VAL A 31 4.40 -30.53 -7.97
C VAL A 31 3.68 -30.38 -9.32
N SER A 32 4.01 -31.21 -10.32
CA SER A 32 3.34 -31.24 -11.62
C SER A 32 2.06 -32.10 -11.64
N GLN A 33 1.84 -32.92 -10.61
CA GLN A 33 0.63 -33.70 -10.43
C GLN A 33 -0.43 -32.82 -9.77
N GLY A 34 -1.62 -32.74 -10.36
CA GLY A 34 -2.71 -31.88 -9.87
C GLY A 34 -2.97 -32.01 -8.37
N ILE A 35 -3.01 -30.87 -7.68
CA ILE A 35 -3.29 -30.77 -6.25
C ILE A 35 -4.81 -30.95 -6.05
N SER A 36 -5.25 -32.08 -5.48
CA SER A 36 -6.65 -32.25 -5.07
C SER A 36 -6.84 -31.76 -3.62
N MET A 37 -8.02 -31.20 -3.32
CA MET A 37 -8.33 -30.70 -1.96
C MET A 37 -8.10 -31.75 -0.87
N LYS A 38 -8.45 -33.01 -1.14
CA LYS A 38 -8.22 -34.14 -0.23
C LYS A 38 -6.72 -34.36 0.02
N LYS A 39 -5.90 -34.34 -1.03
CA LYS A 39 -4.44 -34.51 -0.93
C LYS A 39 -3.79 -33.34 -0.19
N THR A 40 -4.29 -32.12 -0.35
CA THR A 40 -3.85 -30.93 0.40
C THR A 40 -4.15 -31.04 1.89
N ILE A 41 -5.38 -31.42 2.25
CA ILE A 41 -5.78 -31.57 3.66
C ILE A 41 -4.94 -32.66 4.33
N GLN A 42 -4.75 -33.80 3.66
CA GLN A 42 -3.91 -34.88 4.16
C GLN A 42 -2.46 -34.43 4.34
N MET A 43 -1.89 -33.76 3.32
CA MET A 43 -0.53 -33.22 3.39
C MET A 43 -0.36 -32.23 4.54
N LYS A 44 -1.29 -31.28 4.71
CA LYS A 44 -1.25 -30.32 5.83
C LYS A 44 -1.30 -31.01 7.19
N ARG A 45 -2.14 -32.02 7.36
CA ARG A 45 -2.23 -32.79 8.61
C ARG A 45 -0.93 -33.54 8.91
N THR A 46 -0.37 -34.23 7.92
CA THR A 46 0.89 -34.95 8.07
C THR A 46 2.05 -34.02 8.39
N VAL A 47 2.17 -32.90 7.67
CA VAL A 47 3.22 -31.92 7.92
C VAL A 47 3.04 -31.27 9.28
N PHE A 48 1.81 -30.90 9.67
CA PHE A 48 1.53 -30.32 10.97
C PHE A 48 1.91 -31.26 12.11
N ALA A 49 1.60 -32.56 12.01
CA ALA A 49 2.02 -33.55 13.01
C ALA A 49 3.53 -33.50 13.25
N CYS A 50 4.32 -33.53 12.16
CA CYS A 50 5.77 -33.44 12.28
C CYS A 50 6.28 -32.11 12.87
N TYR A 51 5.66 -30.97 12.52
CA TYR A 51 6.02 -29.68 13.13
C TYR A 51 5.65 -29.63 14.61
N ASN A 52 4.47 -30.14 14.96
CA ASN A 52 3.95 -30.18 16.31
C ASN A 52 4.87 -31.03 17.22
N ASP A 53 5.29 -32.19 16.74
CA ASP A 53 6.20 -33.08 17.46
C ASP A 53 7.58 -32.44 17.62
N PHE A 54 8.11 -31.79 16.57
CA PHE A 54 9.35 -31.03 16.66
C PHE A 54 9.29 -29.93 17.73
N TYR A 55 8.21 -29.14 17.78
CA TYR A 55 8.10 -28.06 18.75
C TYR A 55 7.89 -28.55 20.18
N ARG A 56 7.22 -29.69 20.38
CA ARG A 56 7.09 -30.34 21.69
C ARG A 56 8.42 -30.87 22.22
N ASP A 57 9.31 -31.26 21.32
CA ASP A 57 10.62 -31.76 21.70
C ASP A 57 11.67 -30.64 21.91
N VAL A 58 11.48 -29.48 21.27
CA VAL A 58 12.36 -28.30 21.40
C VAL A 58 11.97 -27.39 22.58
N PHE A 59 10.68 -27.29 22.91
CA PHE A 59 10.20 -26.44 24.00
C PHE A 59 9.72 -27.27 25.19
N ASP A 60 10.02 -26.78 26.39
CA ASP A 60 9.39 -27.27 27.61
C ASP A 60 7.86 -27.05 27.56
N GLU A 61 7.10 -27.88 28.27
CA GLU A 61 5.63 -27.91 28.21
C GLU A 61 4.99 -26.52 28.44
N ALA A 62 5.54 -25.74 29.38
CA ALA A 62 5.05 -24.40 29.70
C ALA A 62 5.28 -23.38 28.56
N ASP A 63 6.38 -23.51 27.82
CA ASP A 63 6.72 -22.61 26.71
C ASP A 63 6.05 -23.04 25.40
N TYR A 64 5.84 -24.34 25.24
CA TYR A 64 5.00 -24.88 24.17
C TYR A 64 3.56 -24.34 24.28
N GLU A 65 2.94 -24.40 25.46
CA GLU A 65 1.56 -23.91 25.65
C GLU A 65 1.42 -22.41 25.36
N LYS A 66 2.40 -21.58 25.75
CA LYS A 66 2.43 -20.14 25.40
C LYS A 66 2.47 -19.90 23.88
N LYS A 67 3.15 -20.78 23.13
CA LYS A 67 3.37 -20.63 21.68
C LYS A 67 2.41 -21.46 20.82
N LYS A 68 1.55 -22.28 21.44
CA LYS A 68 0.62 -23.20 20.78
C LYS A 68 -0.25 -22.52 19.74
N ALA A 69 -0.80 -21.35 20.04
CA ALA A 69 -1.61 -20.59 19.08
C ALA A 69 -0.80 -20.19 17.83
N GLN A 70 0.49 -19.88 17.97
CA GLN A 70 1.38 -19.56 16.85
C GLN A 70 1.73 -20.80 16.03
N ILE A 71 2.01 -21.92 16.69
CA ILE A 71 2.32 -23.21 16.05
C ILE A 71 1.12 -23.70 15.24
N TYR A 72 -0.09 -23.59 15.80
CA TYR A 72 -1.34 -24.02 15.16
C TYR A 72 -1.76 -23.12 14.00
N ARG A 73 -1.20 -21.90 13.92
CA ARG A 73 -1.45 -20.98 12.80
C ARG A 73 -1.05 -21.59 11.46
N PHE A 74 -0.07 -22.50 11.43
CA PHE A 74 0.30 -23.31 10.26
C PHE A 74 -0.88 -24.02 9.57
N LEU A 75 -1.87 -24.51 10.32
CA LEU A 75 -3.01 -25.22 9.75
C LEU A 75 -3.89 -24.30 8.89
N VAL A 76 -4.01 -23.05 9.33
CA VAL A 76 -4.79 -22.00 8.67
C VAL A 76 -3.95 -21.31 7.60
N ASP A 77 -2.69 -21.07 7.88
CA ASP A 77 -1.74 -20.45 6.97
C ASP A 77 -1.55 -21.33 5.72
N ALA A 78 -1.60 -20.71 4.55
CA ALA A 78 -1.36 -21.37 3.28
C ALA A 78 -0.16 -20.70 2.62
N ALA A 79 0.89 -21.47 2.32
CA ALA A 79 1.88 -21.04 1.35
C ALA A 79 1.17 -20.97 -0.01
N SER A 80 0.87 -19.75 -0.46
CA SER A 80 0.35 -19.53 -1.81
C SER A 80 1.51 -19.63 -2.78
N ASP A 81 1.46 -20.62 -3.67
CA ASP A 81 2.42 -20.82 -4.76
C ASP A 81 2.16 -19.76 -5.86
N GLY A 82 2.15 -18.48 -5.49
CA GLY A 82 2.00 -17.34 -6.39
C GLY A 82 0.89 -17.50 -7.42
N SER A 83 -0.24 -18.12 -7.07
CA SER A 83 -1.46 -18.10 -7.89
C SER A 83 -2.04 -16.69 -7.75
N VAL A 84 -1.53 -15.81 -8.60
CA VAL A 84 -2.03 -14.43 -8.71
C VAL A 84 -3.44 -14.54 -9.30
N LEU A 85 -4.45 -14.34 -8.46
CA LEU A 85 -5.79 -14.03 -8.98
C LEU A 85 -5.64 -12.74 -9.83
N PRO A 86 -6.23 -12.65 -11.04
CA PRO A 86 -6.07 -11.49 -11.92
C PRO A 86 -6.67 -10.19 -11.36
N LEU A 87 -7.22 -10.23 -10.14
CA LEU A 87 -7.98 -9.16 -9.54
C LEU A 87 -7.39 -8.81 -8.17
N SER A 88 -6.44 -7.87 -8.21
CA SER A 88 -6.25 -6.83 -7.20
C SER A 88 -6.30 -7.25 -5.72
N ILE A 89 -5.18 -7.72 -5.18
CA ILE A 89 -4.80 -7.42 -3.78
C ILE A 89 -3.31 -7.09 -3.74
N SER A 90 -3.02 -5.88 -3.29
CA SER A 90 -1.69 -5.34 -3.02
C SER A 90 -0.79 -6.35 -2.29
N ARG A 91 0.39 -6.59 -2.86
CA ARG A 91 1.53 -7.39 -2.36
C ARG A 91 1.33 -8.92 -2.41
N ASN A 92 1.34 -9.47 -3.63
CA ASN A 92 1.65 -10.88 -3.90
C ASN A 92 2.60 -10.94 -5.10
N TYR A 93 3.87 -10.59 -4.91
CA TYR A 93 4.90 -10.74 -5.93
C TYR A 93 5.50 -12.14 -5.84
N ARG A 94 5.73 -12.78 -6.99
CA ARG A 94 6.64 -13.93 -7.05
C ARG A 94 8.04 -13.42 -6.76
N LEU A 95 8.80 -14.19 -5.99
CA LEU A 95 10.22 -13.89 -5.77
C LEU A 95 10.91 -13.80 -7.15
N GLY A 96 11.44 -12.63 -7.51
CA GLY A 96 11.95 -12.28 -8.84
C GLY A 96 11.16 -11.21 -9.61
N ASP A 97 9.87 -11.00 -9.32
CA ASP A 97 9.02 -9.95 -9.91
C ASP A 97 9.07 -8.63 -9.12
N GLU A 98 9.62 -8.63 -7.91
CA GLU A 98 9.71 -7.45 -7.03
C GLU A 98 10.61 -6.31 -7.56
N ARG A 99 11.25 -6.51 -8.72
CA ARG A 99 11.86 -5.43 -9.48
C ARG A 99 11.04 -5.22 -10.74
N THR A 100 9.90 -4.53 -10.59
CA THR A 100 8.95 -4.18 -11.64
C THR A 100 9.66 -3.75 -12.92
N ARG A 101 9.91 -4.71 -13.83
CA ARG A 101 10.36 -4.40 -15.19
C ARG A 101 9.11 -3.89 -15.90
N ILE A 102 9.08 -2.59 -16.14
CA ILE A 102 8.14 -2.01 -17.10
C ILE A 102 8.42 -2.71 -18.43
N SER A 103 7.40 -3.22 -19.11
CA SER A 103 7.56 -3.86 -20.42
C SER A 103 8.20 -2.87 -21.40
N GLU A 104 9.03 -3.36 -22.31
CA GLU A 104 9.71 -2.55 -23.33
C GLU A 104 8.72 -1.64 -24.10
N ALA A 105 7.57 -2.18 -24.53
CA ALA A 105 6.51 -1.42 -25.18
C ALA A 105 5.96 -0.22 -24.35
N VAL A 106 6.04 -0.28 -23.02
CA VAL A 106 5.63 0.82 -22.12
C VAL A 106 6.80 1.74 -21.81
N GLN A 107 8.03 1.25 -21.89
CA GLN A 107 9.23 2.08 -21.78
C GLN A 107 9.38 2.99 -22.99
N GLU A 108 9.18 2.44 -24.19
CA GLU A 108 9.32 3.15 -25.47
C GLU A 108 8.05 3.86 -25.93
N GLY A 109 6.89 3.50 -25.37
CA GLY A 109 5.61 4.11 -25.71
C GLY A 109 5.62 5.63 -25.53
N GLU A 110 5.12 6.35 -26.54
CA GLU A 110 5.06 7.82 -26.55
C GLU A 110 3.64 8.34 -26.27
N GLY A 111 3.57 9.51 -25.66
CA GLY A 111 2.33 10.26 -25.44
C GLY A 111 1.79 10.19 -24.01
N ILE A 112 0.78 11.02 -23.76
CA ILE A 112 0.32 11.42 -22.41
C ILE A 112 -0.02 10.25 -21.48
N PHE A 113 -0.54 9.14 -22.02
CA PHE A 113 -0.91 7.98 -21.22
C PHE A 113 0.32 7.20 -20.74
N PHE A 114 1.32 7.03 -21.60
CA PHE A 114 2.58 6.37 -21.24
C PHE A 114 3.40 7.24 -20.28
N ASP A 115 3.43 8.56 -20.51
CA ASP A 115 4.08 9.53 -19.61
C ASP A 115 3.46 9.46 -18.21
N SER A 116 2.14 9.62 -18.12
CA SER A 116 1.40 9.57 -16.86
C SER A 116 1.57 8.24 -16.13
N TYR A 117 1.67 7.13 -16.87
CA TYR A 117 1.92 5.80 -16.30
C TYR A 117 3.33 5.69 -15.73
N ARG A 118 4.35 6.10 -16.49
CA ARG A 118 5.76 6.04 -16.07
C ARG A 118 6.02 6.90 -14.84
N GLU A 119 5.48 8.12 -14.83
CA GLU A 119 5.54 9.01 -13.66
C GLU A 119 4.89 8.39 -12.43
N ARG A 120 3.69 7.82 -12.59
CA ARG A 120 2.99 7.12 -11.50
C ARG A 120 3.82 5.95 -10.99
N LYS A 121 4.35 5.10 -11.88
CA LYS A 121 5.16 3.93 -11.49
C LYS A 121 6.44 4.30 -10.78
N LEU A 122 7.12 5.36 -11.21
CA LEU A 122 8.30 5.86 -10.52
C LEU A 122 7.95 6.32 -9.10
N ARG A 123 6.88 7.11 -8.96
CA ARG A 123 6.38 7.56 -7.65
C ARG A 123 5.99 6.39 -6.75
N ASP A 124 5.21 5.42 -7.26
CA ASP A 124 4.79 4.24 -6.50
C ASP A 124 6.01 3.48 -5.95
N ARG A 125 7.03 3.25 -6.79
CA ARG A 125 8.28 2.57 -6.40
C ARG A 125 9.02 3.32 -5.29
N LEU A 126 9.03 4.65 -5.36
CA LEU A 126 9.70 5.48 -4.37
C LEU A 126 8.90 5.52 -3.05
N PHE A 127 7.57 5.62 -3.12
CA PHE A 127 6.72 5.57 -1.94
C PHE A 127 6.73 4.18 -1.28
N ASP A 128 6.90 3.11 -2.05
CA ASP A 128 7.07 1.76 -1.54
C ASP A 128 8.31 1.62 -0.64
N ILE A 129 9.39 2.35 -0.93
CA ILE A 129 10.61 2.35 -0.11
C ILE A 129 10.33 2.96 1.27
N VAL A 130 9.70 4.14 1.28
CA VAL A 130 9.30 4.83 2.52
C VAL A 130 8.31 3.98 3.31
N ALA A 131 7.34 3.38 2.62
CA ALA A 131 6.35 2.51 3.22
C ALA A 131 7.03 1.30 3.90
N LEU A 132 7.97 0.64 3.21
CA LEU A 132 8.68 -0.51 3.75
C LEU A 132 9.49 -0.18 5.00
N ARG A 133 10.20 0.96 5.00
CA ARG A 133 11.05 1.38 6.14
C ARG A 133 10.25 1.74 7.38
N ASN A 134 9.00 2.19 7.21
CA ASN A 134 8.13 2.64 8.29
C ASN A 134 7.02 1.63 8.63
N ASP A 135 7.10 0.39 8.13
CA ASP A 135 6.06 -0.65 8.28
C ASP A 135 4.65 -0.14 7.88
N LEU A 136 4.58 0.66 6.82
CA LEU A 136 3.35 1.19 6.25
C LEU A 136 3.01 0.50 4.93
N LYS A 137 1.76 0.65 4.48
CA LYS A 137 1.40 0.34 3.09
C LYS A 137 1.66 1.55 2.21
N THR A 138 1.92 1.34 0.92
CA THR A 138 2.09 2.41 -0.08
C THR A 138 0.96 3.43 -0.04
N ILE A 139 -0.28 2.93 0.09
CA ILE A 139 -1.47 3.76 0.20
C ILE A 139 -1.45 4.65 1.45
N ASP A 140 -0.84 4.20 2.55
CA ASP A 140 -0.78 5.00 3.78
C ASP A 140 0.17 6.19 3.56
N VAL A 141 1.28 5.98 2.83
CA VAL A 141 2.20 7.05 2.42
C VAL A 141 1.57 8.00 1.41
N GLU A 142 0.83 7.50 0.42
CA GLU A 142 0.08 8.33 -0.55
C GLU A 142 -0.93 9.25 0.14
N VAL A 143 -1.65 8.73 1.14
CA VAL A 143 -2.64 9.49 1.91
C VAL A 143 -1.96 10.53 2.79
N LEU A 144 -0.86 10.17 3.48
CA LEU A 144 -0.06 11.14 4.25
C LEU A 144 0.47 12.25 3.35
N TYR A 145 1.01 11.89 2.18
CA TYR A 145 1.50 12.88 1.22
C TYR A 145 0.40 13.85 0.79
N TYR A 146 -0.79 13.34 0.46
CA TYR A 146 -1.92 14.18 0.05
C TYR A 146 -2.32 15.18 1.15
N PHE A 147 -2.46 14.73 2.40
CA PHE A 147 -2.86 15.60 3.50
C PHE A 147 -1.76 16.60 3.92
N ASN A 148 -0.49 16.33 3.57
CA ASN A 148 0.62 17.25 3.80
C ASN A 148 0.65 18.40 2.78
N GLN A 149 -0.01 18.23 1.64
CA GLN A 149 -0.08 19.27 0.62
C GLN A 149 -1.23 20.25 0.90
N PRO A 150 -1.13 21.51 0.42
CA PRO A 150 -2.26 22.43 0.43
C PRO A 150 -3.39 21.85 -0.41
N HIS A 151 -4.40 21.31 0.27
CA HIS A 151 -5.62 20.81 -0.35
C HIS A 151 -6.77 21.75 0.02
N GLY A 152 -7.67 21.98 -0.94
CA GLY A 152 -8.93 22.65 -0.61
C GLY A 152 -9.82 21.75 0.25
N SER A 153 -11.02 22.21 0.55
CA SER A 153 -12.06 21.41 1.21
C SER A 153 -12.59 20.30 0.28
N SER A 154 -11.78 19.25 0.06
CA SER A 154 -12.11 18.10 -0.77
C SER A 154 -12.91 17.05 0.01
N THR A 155 -13.91 16.48 -0.65
CA THR A 155 -14.65 15.33 -0.12
C THR A 155 -13.81 14.05 -0.24
N LEU A 156 -14.10 13.03 0.59
CA LEU A 156 -13.44 11.72 0.48
C LEU A 156 -13.56 11.10 -0.92
N LYS A 157 -14.62 11.41 -1.65
CA LYS A 157 -14.79 10.94 -3.03
C LYS A 157 -13.77 11.61 -3.95
N GLU A 158 -13.67 12.93 -3.89
CA GLU A 158 -12.71 13.69 -4.70
C GLU A 158 -11.26 13.30 -4.36
N THR A 159 -10.94 13.12 -3.07
CA THR A 159 -9.62 12.63 -2.65
C THR A 159 -9.32 11.25 -3.23
N ALA A 160 -10.29 10.33 -3.22
CA ALA A 160 -10.12 8.99 -3.80
C ALA A 160 -9.91 9.06 -5.31
N ASP A 161 -10.66 9.93 -6.00
CA ASP A 161 -10.53 10.16 -7.44
C ASP A 161 -9.14 10.74 -7.79
N VAL A 162 -8.65 11.72 -7.02
CA VAL A 162 -7.29 12.29 -7.18
C VAL A 162 -6.20 11.22 -7.03
N LEU A 163 -6.33 10.36 -6.01
CA LEU A 163 -5.37 9.28 -5.77
C LEU A 163 -5.58 8.07 -6.71
N SER A 164 -6.58 8.09 -7.59
CA SER A 164 -6.93 6.96 -8.47
C SER A 164 -7.20 5.65 -7.72
N ILE A 165 -7.90 5.73 -6.58
CA ILE A 165 -8.22 4.58 -5.72
C ILE A 165 -9.71 4.54 -5.37
N SER A 166 -10.19 3.41 -4.86
CA SER A 166 -11.55 3.33 -4.34
C SER A 166 -11.69 4.06 -2.99
N VAL A 167 -12.86 4.66 -2.75
CA VAL A 167 -13.19 5.28 -1.45
C VAL A 167 -13.03 4.31 -0.28
N LYS A 168 -13.31 3.02 -0.48
CA LYS A 168 -13.10 1.97 0.53
C LYS A 168 -11.61 1.82 0.88
N ARG A 169 -10.75 1.81 -0.15
CA ARG A 169 -9.29 1.69 0.03
C ARG A 169 -8.72 2.93 0.71
N LEU A 170 -9.18 4.13 0.32
CA LEU A 170 -8.85 5.39 0.99
C LEU A 170 -9.26 5.36 2.47
N SER A 171 -10.51 5.00 2.74
CA SER A 171 -11.04 4.94 4.11
C SER A 171 -10.23 3.99 4.99
N ALA A 172 -9.85 2.82 4.46
CA ALA A 172 -9.01 1.87 5.18
C ALA A 172 -7.58 2.41 5.43
N GLY A 173 -7.01 3.20 4.52
CA GLY A 173 -5.74 3.90 4.73
C GLY A 173 -5.83 4.95 5.83
N ILE A 174 -6.84 5.81 5.76
CA ILE A 174 -7.11 6.82 6.80
C ILE A 174 -7.29 6.16 8.17
N GLN A 175 -8.08 5.09 8.29
CA GLN A 175 -8.27 4.41 9.57
C GLN A 175 -6.97 3.80 10.13
N ARG A 176 -6.10 3.24 9.28
CA ARG A 176 -4.78 2.75 9.71
C ARG A 176 -3.90 3.89 10.23
N LEU A 177 -3.89 5.02 9.53
CA LEU A 177 -3.11 6.19 9.93
C LEU A 177 -3.63 6.79 11.24
N LEU A 178 -4.96 6.89 11.42
CA LEU A 178 -5.57 7.30 12.69
C LEU A 178 -5.19 6.34 13.83
N SER A 179 -5.22 5.02 13.59
CA SER A 179 -4.86 4.02 14.61
C SER A 179 -3.38 4.03 15.02
N ARG A 180 -2.53 4.64 14.18
CA ARG A 180 -1.10 4.86 14.44
C ARG A 180 -0.80 6.29 14.89
N GLU A 181 -1.83 7.09 15.15
CA GLU A 181 -1.70 8.49 15.58
C GLU A 181 -0.90 9.35 14.59
N LEU A 182 -0.91 9.00 13.29
CA LEU A 182 -0.26 9.76 12.21
C LEU A 182 -1.19 10.79 11.57
N LEU A 183 -2.49 10.65 11.81
CA LEU A 183 -3.53 11.61 11.45
C LEU A 183 -4.42 11.85 12.67
N VAL A 184 -5.01 13.03 12.75
CA VAL A 184 -6.05 13.39 13.72
C VAL A 184 -7.23 14.02 12.99
N MET A 185 -8.44 13.72 13.46
CA MET A 185 -9.63 14.46 13.04
C MET A 185 -9.80 15.65 13.98
N PRO A 186 -9.85 16.91 13.48
CA PRO A 186 -10.13 18.04 14.33
C PRO A 186 -11.50 17.85 15.00
N GLU A 187 -11.59 18.18 16.29
CA GLU A 187 -12.87 18.17 16.98
C GLU A 187 -13.80 19.15 16.28
N ARG A 188 -14.95 18.65 15.81
CA ARG A 188 -16.03 19.55 15.41
C ARG A 188 -16.51 20.22 16.67
N GLU A 189 -16.25 21.53 16.81
CA GLU A 189 -16.97 22.35 17.79
C GLU A 189 -18.46 22.04 17.60
N LYS A 190 -19.05 21.40 18.61
CA LYS A 190 -20.49 21.20 18.67
C LYS A 190 -21.09 22.57 18.88
N ASP A 191 -21.37 23.27 17.79
CA ASP A 191 -22.12 24.50 17.87
C ASP A 191 -23.49 24.21 18.49
N ARG A 192 -23.61 24.79 19.68
CA ARG A 192 -24.81 25.03 20.43
C ARG A 192 -25.80 25.78 19.55
N ALA A 193 -26.86 25.10 19.12
CA ALA A 193 -28.24 25.60 19.17
C ALA A 193 -29.14 24.57 18.47
N LYS A 194 -29.97 23.86 19.24
CA LYS A 194 -31.23 23.36 18.70
C LYS A 194 -32.15 24.58 18.54
N PRO A 195 -32.61 24.96 17.33
CA PRO A 195 -33.82 25.75 17.25
C PRO A 195 -34.98 24.80 17.56
N LYS A 196 -35.59 24.98 18.73
CA LYS A 196 -37.00 24.60 18.92
C LYS A 196 -37.81 25.48 17.98
N GLY A 197 -38.58 24.89 17.09
CA GLY A 197 -39.52 25.64 16.24
C GLY A 197 -39.76 24.94 14.92
N GLY A 198 -40.83 24.15 14.86
CA GLY A 198 -41.29 23.56 13.62
C GLY A 198 -41.96 24.62 12.75
N THR A 199 -41.45 24.79 11.53
CA THR A 199 -42.27 25.22 10.39
C THR A 199 -41.73 24.55 9.13
N LYS A 200 -42.55 23.68 8.53
CA LYS A 200 -42.24 23.02 7.24
C LYS A 200 -42.32 24.04 6.11
N GLU A 201 -41.22 24.70 5.77
CA GLU A 201 -41.11 25.42 4.50
C GLU A 201 -40.69 24.46 3.38
N LYS A 202 -41.71 23.99 2.63
CA LYS A 202 -41.54 23.40 1.31
C LYS A 202 -41.10 24.50 0.33
N GLY A 203 -39.82 24.52 -0.06
CA GLY A 203 -39.39 25.41 -1.15
C GLY A 203 -37.91 25.80 -1.24
N ARG A 204 -36.94 25.02 -0.72
CA ARG A 204 -35.52 25.33 -0.95
C ARG A 204 -35.05 24.82 -2.32
N PRO A 205 -34.38 25.63 -3.16
CA PRO A 205 -33.86 25.20 -4.46
C PRO A 205 -32.86 24.04 -4.30
N LYS A 206 -32.94 23.05 -5.20
CA LYS A 206 -32.18 21.79 -5.13
C LYS A 206 -30.65 22.02 -5.01
N GLU A 207 -30.12 23.09 -5.59
CA GLU A 207 -28.71 23.47 -5.52
C GLU A 207 -28.25 23.82 -4.10
N LYS A 208 -29.02 24.62 -3.34
CA LYS A 208 -28.68 24.99 -1.95
C LYS A 208 -28.76 23.79 -0.99
N GLN A 209 -29.62 22.81 -1.28
CA GLN A 209 -29.65 21.54 -0.52
C GLN A 209 -28.45 20.64 -0.86
N GLN A 210 -27.98 20.65 -2.10
CA GLN A 210 -26.84 19.86 -2.54
C GLN A 210 -25.51 20.45 -2.06
N GLU A 211 -25.38 21.78 -2.04
CA GLU A 211 -24.21 22.48 -1.50
C GLU A 211 -24.08 22.29 0.01
N ASN A 212 -25.19 22.36 0.77
CA ASN A 212 -25.19 22.06 2.21
C ASN A 212 -24.85 20.60 2.51
N LYS A 213 -25.29 19.64 1.67
CA LYS A 213 -24.86 18.23 1.77
C LYS A 213 -23.38 18.03 1.43
N ARG A 214 -22.84 18.78 0.46
CA ARG A 214 -21.41 18.75 0.11
C ARG A 214 -20.55 19.25 1.26
N LYS A 215 -20.90 20.40 1.87
CA LYS A 215 -20.21 20.95 3.05
C LYS A 215 -20.26 20.01 4.26
N ALA A 216 -21.36 19.30 4.48
CA ALA A 216 -21.49 18.33 5.57
C ALA A 216 -20.58 17.10 5.44
N ASN A 217 -20.16 16.75 4.21
CA ASN A 217 -19.36 15.56 3.89
C ASN A 217 -17.85 15.84 3.74
N VAL A 218 -17.42 17.09 3.86
CA VAL A 218 -16.00 17.41 3.96
C VAL A 218 -15.51 16.94 5.33
N ARG A 219 -14.48 16.10 5.34
CA ARG A 219 -13.78 15.67 6.55
C ARG A 219 -12.36 16.18 6.44
N GLU A 220 -11.99 17.04 7.37
CA GLU A 220 -10.62 17.52 7.51
C GLU A 220 -9.82 16.51 8.34
N TYR A 221 -8.57 16.32 7.95
CA TYR A 221 -7.60 15.47 8.64
C TYR A 221 -6.32 16.27 8.78
N LEU A 222 -5.79 16.32 10.00
CA LEU A 222 -4.55 17.01 10.32
C LEU A 222 -3.45 15.98 10.52
N ILE A 223 -2.26 16.30 10.03
CA ILE A 223 -1.07 15.50 10.28
C ILE A 223 -0.54 15.81 11.69
N THR A 224 -0.10 14.77 12.37
CA THR A 224 0.44 14.85 13.72
C THR A 224 1.97 14.96 13.70
N PRO A 225 2.62 15.41 14.79
CA PRO A 225 4.07 15.44 14.90
C PRO A 225 4.74 14.07 14.72
N GLU A 226 4.04 12.98 15.04
CA GLU A 226 4.53 11.60 14.90
C GLU A 226 4.81 11.23 13.45
N ALA A 227 4.14 11.89 12.49
CA ALA A 227 4.37 11.70 11.07
C ALA A 227 5.61 12.44 10.54
N GLU A 228 6.22 13.36 11.29
CA GLU A 228 7.29 14.25 10.81
C GLU A 228 8.50 13.48 10.28
N THR A 229 8.86 12.38 10.95
CA THR A 229 9.98 11.54 10.52
C THR A 229 9.70 10.90 9.16
N ILE A 230 8.46 10.42 8.95
CA ILE A 230 8.01 9.83 7.69
C ILE A 230 7.94 10.91 6.61
N LEU A 231 7.46 12.12 6.94
CA LEU A 231 7.37 13.25 6.01
C LEU A 231 8.75 13.76 5.59
N SER A 232 9.72 13.80 6.50
CA SER A 232 11.10 14.16 6.19
C SER A 232 11.73 13.15 5.22
N GLU A 233 11.55 11.86 5.47
CA GLU A 233 12.01 10.81 4.56
C GLU A 233 11.31 10.89 3.19
N LEU A 234 10.01 11.16 3.18
CA LEU A 234 9.23 11.36 1.97
C LEU A 234 9.74 12.57 1.17
N SER A 235 10.12 13.67 1.85
CA SER A 235 10.69 14.85 1.21
C SER A 235 12.05 14.55 0.54
N ALA A 236 12.89 13.72 1.17
CA ALA A 236 14.15 13.27 0.58
C ALA A 236 13.89 12.40 -0.66
N THR A 237 12.93 11.48 -0.55
CA THR A 237 12.51 10.61 -1.64
C THR A 237 11.93 11.39 -2.84
N LEU A 238 11.21 12.47 -2.59
CA LEU A 238 10.69 13.35 -3.65
C LEU A 238 11.80 14.18 -4.32
N ARG A 239 12.84 14.57 -3.57
CA ARG A 239 14.03 15.19 -4.17
C ARG A 239 14.78 14.22 -5.08
N ASP A 240 14.85 12.94 -4.71
CA ASP A 240 15.39 11.91 -5.60
C ASP A 240 14.56 11.76 -6.88
N LEU A 241 13.22 11.85 -6.78
CA LEU A 241 12.33 11.86 -7.95
C LEU A 241 12.64 13.05 -8.87
N GLU A 242 12.73 14.26 -8.31
CA GLU A 242 13.08 15.46 -9.09
C GLU A 242 14.46 15.31 -9.74
N ARG A 243 15.46 14.77 -9.03
CA ARG A 243 16.79 14.53 -9.60
C ARG A 243 16.73 13.58 -10.80
N ILE A 244 15.95 12.51 -10.72
CA ILE A 244 15.76 11.57 -11.84
C ILE A 244 15.06 12.26 -13.02
N GLN A 245 14.04 13.09 -12.75
CA GLN A 245 13.31 13.80 -13.80
C GLN A 245 14.16 14.86 -14.50
N TYR A 246 15.07 15.50 -13.78
CA TYR A 246 15.91 16.59 -14.27
C TYR A 246 17.34 16.16 -14.63
N GLU A 247 17.61 14.86 -14.67
CA GLU A 247 18.92 14.35 -15.03
C GLU A 247 19.32 14.83 -16.43
N GLY A 248 20.49 15.46 -16.54
CA GLY A 248 20.99 16.03 -17.79
C GLY A 248 20.53 17.45 -18.13
N LEU A 249 19.63 18.06 -17.33
CA LEU A 249 19.27 19.47 -17.48
C LEU A 249 20.14 20.38 -16.63
N SER A 250 20.44 21.57 -17.16
CA SER A 250 21.05 22.67 -16.40
C SER A 250 20.04 23.34 -15.46
N SER A 251 20.54 24.10 -14.49
CA SER A 251 19.70 24.83 -13.53
C SER A 251 18.74 25.81 -14.22
N GLU A 252 19.19 26.49 -15.28
CA GLU A 252 18.37 27.42 -16.07
C GLU A 252 17.24 26.69 -16.82
N GLU A 253 17.54 25.53 -17.40
CA GLU A 253 16.53 24.71 -18.09
C GLU A 253 15.50 24.15 -17.12
N VAL A 254 15.92 23.73 -15.91
CA VAL A 254 15.01 23.28 -14.86
C VAL A 254 14.07 24.41 -14.42
N GLU A 255 14.60 25.63 -14.24
CA GLU A 255 13.79 26.78 -13.86
C GLU A 255 12.78 27.15 -14.96
N LEU A 256 13.24 27.19 -16.22
CA LEU A 256 12.39 27.44 -17.37
C LEU A 256 11.29 26.38 -17.50
N TYR A 257 11.64 25.10 -17.36
CA TYR A 257 10.70 23.99 -17.38
C TYR A 257 9.64 24.14 -16.29
N LYS A 258 10.04 24.39 -15.04
CA LYS A 258 9.10 24.59 -13.92
C LYS A 258 8.13 25.75 -14.20
N LYS A 259 8.63 26.88 -14.70
CA LYS A 259 7.83 28.05 -15.05
C LYS A 259 6.80 27.77 -16.16
N LEU A 260 7.22 27.06 -17.21
CA LEU A 260 6.32 26.68 -18.32
C LEU A 260 5.27 25.67 -17.86
N ASN A 261 5.68 24.67 -17.08
CA ASN A 261 4.77 23.65 -16.55
C ASN A 261 3.70 24.27 -15.63
N GLU A 262 4.07 25.24 -14.79
CA GLU A 262 3.10 26.00 -13.99
C GLU A 262 2.09 26.77 -14.84
N LYS A 263 2.52 27.34 -15.97
CA LYS A 263 1.62 28.02 -16.91
C LYS A 263 0.63 27.02 -17.52
N CYS A 264 1.10 25.84 -17.94
CA CYS A 264 0.22 24.77 -18.43
C CYS A 264 -0.77 24.31 -17.34
N ARG A 265 -0.32 24.08 -16.11
CA ARG A 265 -1.18 23.72 -14.97
C ARG A 265 -2.26 24.77 -14.69
N ARG A 266 -1.91 26.06 -14.78
CA ARG A 266 -2.89 27.16 -14.64
C ARG A 266 -3.93 27.14 -15.75
N ASN A 267 -3.51 26.93 -16.99
CA ASN A 267 -4.44 26.83 -18.13
C ASN A 267 -5.41 25.66 -17.96
N ILE A 268 -4.93 24.48 -17.55
CA ILE A 268 -5.78 23.31 -17.27
C ILE A 268 -6.79 23.61 -16.16
N LYS A 269 -6.34 24.20 -15.05
CA LYS A 269 -7.22 24.61 -13.94
C LYS A 269 -8.30 25.60 -14.39
N ASN A 270 -7.96 26.53 -15.26
CA ASN A 270 -8.93 27.52 -15.77
C ASN A 270 -9.93 26.88 -16.73
N ALA A 271 -9.49 25.98 -17.60
CA ALA A 271 -10.37 25.26 -18.53
C ALA A 271 -11.40 24.37 -17.80
N LEU A 272 -11.02 23.76 -16.67
CA LEU A 272 -11.92 22.92 -15.86
C LEU A 272 -12.87 23.72 -14.95
N LYS A 273 -12.70 25.05 -14.84
CA LYS A 273 -13.61 25.93 -14.10
C LYS A 273 -14.73 26.51 -14.98
N ALA A 274 -14.55 26.49 -16.30
CA ALA A 274 -15.53 26.93 -17.29
C ALA A 274 -16.61 25.85 -17.49
#